data_AF-A0A255STJ1-F1
#
_entry.id   AF-A0A255STJ1-F1
#
_cell.length_a   1.000
_cell.length_b   1.000
_cell.length_c   1.000
_cell.angle_alpha   90.00
_cell.angle_beta   90.00
_cell.angle_gamma   90.00
#
_symmetry.space_group_name_H-M   'P 1'
#
loop_
_entity.id
_entity.type
_entity.pdbx_description
1 polymer ?
#
loop_
_entity_poly.entity_id
_entity_poly.type
_entity_poly.pdbx_seq_one_letter_code
_entity_poly.pdbx_strand_id
1 'polypeptide(L)'
;MEYRDEDIQRLKEKVEIVVGKSIKTPRDFNFLSKQVEGFTGESLSASTLKRVWGYVDTECKQSKFTLDTLAQMVGYASWDNFVKGGMNDSNVSFRIIKRKLMSEALVFGDLVKLVWKPDRVVTVEYQGQSTFRVVESVNSKLSKNDTFQCSQFVDKQELYLNNLYHLGMPVTDYVCGQQGGIIWNLVSNDKK
;
A
#
# COMPACT_ATOMS: atom_id res chain seq x y z
N MET A 1 -24.09 8.29 18.29
CA MET A 1 -23.78 9.32 17.28
C MET A 1 -23.95 8.68 15.92
N GLU A 2 -24.68 9.35 15.02
CA GLU A 2 -24.84 8.89 13.64
C GLU A 2 -23.75 9.54 12.81
N TYR A 3 -22.92 8.72 12.15
CA TYR A 3 -21.89 9.20 11.26
C TYR A 3 -22.51 9.44 9.88
N ARG A 4 -22.13 10.52 9.20
CA ARG A 4 -22.65 10.82 7.85
C ARG A 4 -22.03 9.85 6.85
N ASP A 5 -22.87 9.22 6.03
CA ASP A 5 -22.42 8.26 5.02
C ASP A 5 -21.43 8.87 4.02
N GLU A 6 -21.60 10.16 3.70
CA GLU A 6 -20.68 10.92 2.83
C GLU A 6 -19.26 10.98 3.39
N ASP A 7 -19.10 11.17 4.70
CA ASP A 7 -17.78 11.22 5.32
C ASP A 7 -17.13 9.83 5.33
N ILE A 8 -17.92 8.78 5.57
CA ILE A 8 -17.44 7.39 5.53
C ILE A 8 -16.98 7.04 4.12
N GLN A 9 -17.76 7.43 3.11
CA GLN A 9 -17.41 7.20 1.71
C GLN A 9 -16.12 7.93 1.32
N ARG A 10 -16.00 9.21 1.71
CA ARG A 10 -14.77 9.98 1.51
C ARG A 10 -13.56 9.33 2.20
N LEU A 11 -13.74 8.75 3.39
CA LEU A 11 -12.67 8.07 4.10
C LEU A 11 -12.21 6.82 3.34
N LYS A 12 -13.16 5.99 2.87
CA LYS A 12 -12.87 4.81 2.04
C LYS A 12 -12.05 5.18 0.81
N GLU A 13 -12.49 6.20 0.07
CA GLU A 13 -11.79 6.67 -1.14
C GLU A 13 -10.35 7.11 -0.85
N LYS A 14 -10.12 7.86 0.24
CA LYS A 14 -8.77 8.24 0.65
C LYS A 14 -7.92 7.02 1.03
N VAL A 15 -8.50 6.05 1.72
CA VAL A 15 -7.81 4.79 2.06
C VAL A 15 -7.40 4.04 0.79
N GLU A 16 -8.30 3.87 -0.17
CA GLU A 16 -8.03 3.20 -1.46
C GLU A 16 -6.91 3.89 -2.25
N ILE A 17 -6.88 5.24 -2.24
CA ILE A 17 -5.79 6.02 -2.83
C ILE A 17 -4.45 5.70 -2.15
N VAL A 18 -4.40 5.78 -0.81
CA VAL A 18 -3.18 5.56 -0.01
C VAL A 18 -2.61 4.15 -0.19
N VAL A 19 -3.47 3.13 -0.24
CA VAL A 19 -3.06 1.73 -0.48
C VAL A 19 -2.95 1.38 -1.96
N GLY A 20 -3.19 2.33 -2.85
CA GLY A 20 -3.01 2.18 -4.29
C GLY A 20 -3.87 1.08 -4.93
N LYS A 21 -5.02 0.73 -4.32
CA LYS A 21 -5.86 -0.39 -4.73
C LYS A 21 -7.29 -0.19 -4.26
N SER A 22 -8.25 -0.51 -5.14
CA SER A 22 -9.66 -0.54 -4.78
C SER A 22 -10.02 -1.81 -4.03
N ILE A 23 -10.87 -1.71 -3.02
CA ILE A 23 -11.16 -2.78 -2.06
C ILE A 23 -12.57 -3.30 -2.33
N LYS A 24 -12.65 -4.46 -3.01
CA LYS A 24 -13.93 -5.00 -3.50
C LYS A 24 -14.13 -6.48 -3.17
N THR A 25 -13.05 -7.23 -3.00
CA THR A 25 -13.08 -8.69 -2.82
C THR A 25 -12.64 -9.09 -1.41
N PRO A 26 -12.99 -10.30 -0.94
CA PRO A 26 -12.48 -10.84 0.32
C PRO A 26 -10.95 -10.78 0.46
N ARG A 27 -10.22 -10.98 -0.64
CA ARG A 27 -8.76 -10.89 -0.68
C ARG A 27 -8.28 -9.46 -0.44
N ASP A 28 -8.97 -8.47 -0.98
CA ASP A 28 -8.62 -7.07 -0.80
C ASP A 28 -8.80 -6.62 0.67
N PHE A 29 -9.76 -7.19 1.40
CA PHE A 29 -9.92 -6.91 2.84
C PHE A 29 -8.78 -7.50 3.68
N ASN A 30 -8.25 -8.66 3.31
CA ASN A 30 -7.06 -9.21 3.96
C ASN A 30 -5.82 -8.34 3.66
N PHE A 31 -5.67 -7.92 2.40
CA PHE A 31 -4.65 -6.96 1.99
C PHE A 31 -4.75 -5.66 2.79
N LEU A 32 -5.95 -5.07 2.87
CA LEU A 32 -6.17 -3.82 3.59
C LEU A 32 -5.87 -3.96 5.08
N SER A 33 -6.28 -5.06 5.71
CA SER A 33 -5.98 -5.34 7.13
C SER A 33 -4.49 -5.24 7.42
N LYS A 34 -3.64 -5.80 6.55
CA LYS A 34 -2.18 -5.73 6.66
C LYS A 34 -1.61 -4.36 6.33
N GLN A 35 -2.22 -3.62 5.40
CA GLN A 35 -1.86 -2.21 5.18
C GLN A 35 -2.17 -1.37 6.42
N VAL A 36 -3.35 -1.50 7.03
CA VAL A 36 -3.70 -0.74 8.25
C VAL A 36 -2.64 -0.97 9.33
N GLU A 37 -2.35 -2.23 9.63
CA GLU A 37 -1.33 -2.61 10.63
C GLU A 37 0.03 -1.96 10.34
N GLY A 38 0.50 -1.97 9.10
CA GLY A 38 1.78 -1.35 8.75
C GLY A 38 1.76 0.19 8.63
N PHE A 39 0.59 0.84 8.57
CA PHE A 39 0.47 2.29 8.58
C PHE A 39 0.30 2.87 9.99
N THR A 40 -0.49 2.22 10.83
CA THR A 40 -0.91 2.76 12.13
C THR A 40 -0.31 2.01 13.31
N GLY A 41 0.18 0.78 13.12
CA GLY A 41 0.54 -0.14 14.20
C GLY A 41 -0.66 -0.84 14.84
N GLU A 42 -1.89 -0.48 14.44
CA GLU A 42 -3.13 -1.03 14.98
C GLU A 42 -3.73 -2.09 14.05
N SER A 43 -4.34 -3.13 14.61
CA SER A 43 -4.92 -4.22 13.82
C SER A 43 -6.43 -4.08 13.66
N LEU A 44 -6.90 -4.04 12.41
CA LEU A 44 -8.32 -4.16 12.07
C LEU A 44 -8.55 -5.45 11.29
N SER A 45 -9.45 -6.30 11.77
CA SER A 45 -9.76 -7.57 11.10
C SER A 45 -10.43 -7.35 9.73
N ALA A 46 -10.22 -8.27 8.79
CA ALA A 46 -10.91 -8.26 7.50
C ALA A 46 -12.44 -8.26 7.65
N SER A 47 -12.99 -8.92 8.68
CA SER A 47 -14.43 -8.90 8.98
C SER A 47 -14.93 -7.52 9.40
N THR A 48 -14.14 -6.79 10.19
CA THR A 48 -14.43 -5.40 10.57
C THR A 48 -14.42 -4.50 9.32
N LEU A 49 -13.40 -4.63 8.46
CA LEU A 49 -13.28 -3.84 7.24
C LEU A 49 -14.37 -4.14 6.22
N LYS A 50 -14.79 -5.40 6.07
CA LYS A 50 -15.93 -5.80 5.23
C LYS A 50 -17.22 -5.06 5.62
N ARG A 51 -17.50 -4.97 6.92
CA ARG A 51 -18.64 -4.20 7.42
C ARG A 51 -18.48 -2.71 7.13
N VAL A 52 -17.27 -2.18 7.28
CA VAL A 52 -17.01 -0.77 6.97
C VAL A 52 -17.34 -0.46 5.50
N TRP A 53 -16.88 -1.32 4.59
CA TRP A 53 -17.12 -1.20 3.15
C TRP A 53 -18.54 -1.57 2.71
N GLY A 54 -19.39 -2.09 3.59
CA GLY A 54 -20.74 -2.55 3.22
C GLY A 54 -20.72 -3.84 2.39
N TYR A 55 -19.66 -4.64 2.49
CA TYR A 55 -19.54 -5.93 1.80
C TYR A 55 -20.40 -7.02 2.44
N VAL A 56 -20.73 -6.87 3.74
CA VAL A 56 -21.63 -7.76 4.47
C VAL A 56 -22.67 -6.89 5.17
N ASP A 57 -23.94 -7.26 5.04
CA ASP A 57 -25.03 -6.61 5.76
C ASP A 57 -24.81 -6.74 7.27
N THR A 58 -24.94 -5.62 7.98
CA THR A 58 -24.72 -5.58 9.42
C THR A 58 -25.54 -4.46 10.04
N GLU A 59 -26.27 -4.79 11.10
CA GLU A 59 -27.02 -3.83 11.92
C GLU A 59 -26.13 -3.07 12.91
N CYS A 60 -24.92 -3.58 13.20
CA CYS A 60 -23.96 -2.93 14.10
C CYS A 60 -23.26 -1.75 13.43
N LYS A 61 -23.44 -0.56 14.02
CA LYS A 61 -22.69 0.66 13.67
C LYS A 61 -21.18 0.45 13.90
N GLN A 62 -20.38 1.03 13.01
CA GLN A 62 -18.92 0.98 13.09
C GLN A 62 -18.42 1.65 14.38
N SER A 63 -17.42 1.06 15.03
CA SER A 63 -16.83 1.64 16.24
C SER A 63 -16.05 2.91 15.90
N LYS A 64 -16.08 3.89 16.81
CA LYS A 64 -15.24 5.09 16.72
C LYS A 64 -13.76 4.73 16.54
N PHE A 65 -13.29 3.70 17.23
CA PHE A 65 -11.92 3.19 17.10
C PHE A 65 -11.58 2.84 15.65
N THR A 66 -12.45 2.09 14.96
CA THR A 66 -12.24 1.70 13.55
C THR A 66 -12.12 2.92 12.64
N LEU A 67 -12.97 3.92 12.84
CA LEU A 67 -12.94 5.16 12.07
C LEU A 67 -11.70 6.01 12.38
N ASP A 68 -11.29 6.08 13.65
CA ASP A 68 -10.07 6.77 14.08
C ASP A 68 -8.83 6.12 13.46
N THR A 69 -8.71 4.79 13.50
CA THR A 69 -7.59 4.07 12.88
C THR A 69 -7.51 4.31 11.38
N LEU A 70 -8.64 4.25 10.66
CA LEU A 70 -8.67 4.53 9.22
C LEU A 70 -8.36 6.01 8.93
N ALA A 71 -8.80 6.94 9.78
CA ALA A 71 -8.47 8.36 9.66
C ALA A 71 -6.97 8.61 9.83
N GLN A 72 -6.33 7.94 10.79
CA GLN A 72 -4.88 7.97 11.01
C GLN A 72 -4.10 7.46 9.81
N MET A 73 -4.55 6.37 9.21
CA MET A 73 -3.96 5.81 7.99
C MET A 73 -3.92 6.84 6.84
N VAL A 74 -4.90 7.73 6.75
CA VAL A 74 -4.97 8.79 5.72
C VAL A 74 -4.46 10.15 6.21
N GLY A 75 -3.81 10.19 7.39
CA GLY A 75 -3.05 11.35 7.88
C GLY A 75 -3.79 12.28 8.84
N TYR A 76 -4.91 11.85 9.42
CA TYR A 76 -5.66 12.63 10.42
C TYR A 76 -5.54 12.00 11.81
N ALA A 77 -5.38 12.81 12.85
CA ALA A 77 -5.21 12.29 14.21
C ALA A 77 -6.41 11.49 14.73
N SER A 78 -7.62 11.78 14.22
CA SER A 78 -8.87 11.09 14.57
C SER A 78 -9.93 11.28 13.49
N TRP A 79 -11.01 10.50 13.57
CA TRP A 79 -12.23 10.63 12.78
C TRP A 79 -12.81 12.04 12.86
N ASP A 80 -12.88 12.61 14.06
CA ASP A 80 -13.45 13.95 14.25
C ASP A 80 -12.61 15.02 13.51
N ASN A 81 -11.28 14.86 13.49
CA ASN A 81 -10.40 15.74 12.71
C ASN A 81 -10.57 15.53 11.21
N PHE A 82 -10.74 14.28 10.77
CA PHE A 82 -11.03 13.96 9.38
C PHE A 82 -12.32 14.64 8.90
N VAL A 83 -13.42 14.51 9.66
CA VAL A 83 -14.70 15.15 9.34
C VAL A 83 -14.55 16.67 9.27
N LYS A 84 -13.85 17.29 10.22
CA LYS A 84 -13.61 18.75 10.26
C LYS A 84 -12.72 19.27 9.12
N GLY A 85 -11.74 18.49 8.67
CA GLY A 85 -10.76 18.91 7.65
C GLY A 85 -11.37 19.28 6.29
N GLY A 86 -12.63 18.92 6.01
CA GLY A 86 -13.29 19.28 4.76
C GLY A 86 -12.58 18.73 3.50
N MET A 87 -13.02 19.13 2.30
CA MET A 87 -12.42 18.67 1.04
C MET A 87 -11.06 19.32 0.72
N ASN A 88 -10.83 20.55 1.20
CA ASN A 88 -9.65 21.36 0.87
C ASN A 88 -8.35 20.89 1.55
N ASP A 89 -8.43 20.14 2.65
CA ASP A 89 -7.28 19.65 3.41
C ASP A 89 -6.68 18.36 2.82
N SER A 90 -7.36 17.76 1.83
CA SER A 90 -6.84 16.61 1.08
C SER A 90 -5.42 16.82 0.56
N ASN A 91 -5.13 18.00 0.01
CA ASN A 91 -3.81 18.34 -0.51
C ASN A 91 -2.72 18.41 0.57
N VAL A 92 -3.04 18.69 1.83
CA VAL A 92 -2.06 18.75 2.93
C VAL A 92 -1.81 17.34 3.47
N SER A 93 -2.87 16.55 3.68
CA SER A 93 -2.73 15.16 4.15
C SER A 93 -1.96 14.29 3.15
N PHE A 94 -2.21 14.41 1.84
CA PHE A 94 -1.46 13.69 0.80
C PHE A 94 -0.03 14.23 0.58
N ARG A 95 0.28 15.45 1.04
CA ARG A 95 1.68 15.94 1.06
C ARG A 95 2.48 15.22 2.13
N ILE A 96 1.87 14.93 3.29
CA ILE A 96 2.49 14.29 4.44
C ILE A 96 2.47 12.76 4.31
N ILE A 97 1.30 12.17 4.05
CA ILE A 97 1.12 10.73 3.86
C ILE A 97 1.27 10.36 2.39
N LYS A 98 2.31 9.61 2.08
CA LYS A 98 2.55 9.05 0.74
C LYS A 98 1.80 7.72 0.58
N ARG A 99 1.49 7.38 -0.67
CA ARG A 99 1.04 6.02 -1.00
C ARG A 99 2.13 5.04 -0.59
N LYS A 100 1.76 4.00 0.13
CA LYS A 100 2.70 2.99 0.59
C LYS A 100 2.08 1.60 0.45
N LEU A 101 2.93 0.64 0.11
CA LEU A 101 2.62 -0.77 0.03
C LEU A 101 3.50 -1.52 1.02
N MET A 102 2.89 -2.07 2.06
CA MET A 102 3.52 -3.06 2.95
C MET A 102 3.65 -4.42 2.26
N SER A 103 4.83 -5.05 2.37
CA SER A 103 5.12 -6.36 1.76
C SER A 103 4.27 -7.49 2.35
N GLU A 104 3.89 -7.37 3.62
CA GLU A 104 3.11 -8.33 4.41
C GLU A 104 1.65 -8.40 3.96
N ALA A 105 1.19 -7.42 3.19
CA ALA A 105 -0.14 -7.44 2.58
C ALA A 105 -0.19 -8.24 1.28
N LEU A 106 0.96 -8.53 0.69
CA LEU A 106 1.06 -9.30 -0.55
C LEU A 106 0.96 -10.80 -0.26
N VAL A 107 0.49 -11.55 -1.25
CA VAL A 107 0.57 -13.01 -1.24
C VAL A 107 1.46 -13.48 -2.39
N PHE A 108 1.99 -14.70 -2.26
CA PHE A 108 2.90 -15.27 -3.24
C PHE A 108 2.38 -15.11 -4.68
N GLY A 109 3.24 -14.66 -5.58
CA GLY A 109 2.92 -14.42 -6.99
C GLY A 109 2.32 -13.05 -7.29
N ASP A 110 2.08 -12.19 -6.27
CA ASP A 110 1.69 -10.81 -6.53
C ASP A 110 2.81 -10.03 -7.22
N LEU A 111 2.42 -9.28 -8.25
CA LEU A 111 3.34 -8.52 -9.09
C LEU A 111 3.28 -7.03 -8.73
N VAL A 112 4.45 -6.45 -8.50
CA VAL A 112 4.63 -5.02 -8.25
C VAL A 112 5.48 -4.42 -9.37
N LYS A 113 4.93 -3.44 -10.07
CA LYS A 113 5.66 -2.66 -11.07
C LYS A 113 6.25 -1.41 -10.42
N LEU A 114 7.56 -1.26 -10.56
CA LEU A 114 8.35 -0.15 -10.05
C LEU A 114 8.82 0.72 -11.21
N VAL A 115 8.71 2.04 -11.06
CA VAL A 115 9.13 3.03 -12.07
C VAL A 115 9.95 4.14 -11.40
N TRP A 116 11.11 4.47 -11.94
CA TRP A 116 11.93 5.58 -11.45
C TRP A 116 12.86 6.15 -12.54
N LYS A 117 13.48 7.30 -12.28
CA LYS A 117 14.36 7.97 -13.26
C LYS A 117 15.71 7.26 -13.46
N PRO A 118 16.35 7.43 -14.63
CA PRO A 118 15.76 7.89 -15.89
C PRO A 118 15.06 6.72 -16.61
N ASP A 119 13.72 6.78 -16.69
CA ASP A 119 12.87 5.84 -17.43
C ASP A 119 13.15 4.35 -17.18
N ARG A 120 13.41 4.02 -15.91
CA ARG A 120 13.65 2.66 -15.43
C ARG A 120 12.33 2.03 -15.01
N VAL A 121 12.12 0.81 -15.46
CA VAL A 121 10.91 0.04 -15.17
C VAL A 121 11.32 -1.36 -14.78
N VAL A 122 10.91 -1.82 -13.59
CA VAL A 122 11.16 -3.19 -13.13
C VAL A 122 9.86 -3.77 -12.59
N THR A 123 9.52 -4.97 -13.01
CA THR A 123 8.40 -5.74 -12.45
C THR A 123 8.98 -6.81 -11.55
N VAL A 124 8.49 -6.89 -10.31
CA VAL A 124 8.94 -7.84 -9.31
C VAL A 124 7.78 -8.69 -8.81
N GLU A 125 8.03 -9.96 -8.56
CA GLU A 125 7.08 -10.93 -8.06
C GLU A 125 7.38 -11.25 -6.60
N TYR A 126 6.39 -11.11 -5.73
CA TYR A 126 6.50 -11.44 -4.33
C TYR A 126 6.64 -12.95 -4.12
N GLN A 127 7.70 -13.36 -3.43
CA GLN A 127 8.02 -14.75 -3.12
C GLN A 127 7.67 -15.14 -1.68
N GLY A 128 7.11 -14.22 -0.88
CA GLY A 128 6.89 -14.42 0.56
C GLY A 128 8.01 -13.82 1.42
N GLN A 129 7.73 -13.61 2.71
CA GLN A 129 8.71 -13.14 3.71
C GLN A 129 9.51 -11.90 3.23
N SER A 130 8.80 -10.90 2.73
CA SER A 130 9.38 -9.64 2.21
C SER A 130 10.40 -9.84 1.08
N THR A 131 10.41 -11.02 0.44
CA THR A 131 11.34 -11.38 -0.63
C THR A 131 10.65 -11.21 -1.98
N PHE A 132 11.39 -10.65 -2.94
CA PHE A 132 10.93 -10.38 -4.29
C PHE A 132 11.92 -10.93 -5.30
N ARG A 133 11.39 -11.35 -6.45
CA ARG A 133 12.17 -11.76 -7.62
C ARG A 133 11.86 -10.86 -8.80
N VAL A 134 12.88 -10.37 -9.48
CA VAL A 134 12.71 -9.57 -10.70
C VAL A 134 12.23 -10.47 -11.83
N VAL A 135 11.07 -10.16 -12.41
CA VAL A 135 10.51 -10.90 -13.57
C VAL A 135 10.76 -10.17 -14.88
N GLU A 136 10.79 -8.83 -14.86
CA GLU A 136 11.07 -7.97 -16.01
C GLU A 136 11.88 -6.76 -15.58
N SER A 137 12.79 -6.30 -16.43
CA SER A 137 13.63 -5.13 -16.18
C SER A 137 13.95 -4.38 -17.46
N VAL A 138 13.78 -3.06 -17.42
CA VAL A 138 14.04 -2.13 -18.52
C VAL A 138 14.84 -0.95 -17.98
N ASN A 139 15.97 -0.65 -18.61
CA ASN A 139 16.88 0.46 -18.29
C ASN A 139 17.40 0.48 -16.83
N SER A 140 17.34 -0.63 -16.11
CA SER A 140 17.78 -0.75 -14.72
C SER A 140 19.07 -1.57 -14.59
N LYS A 141 19.75 -1.42 -13.45
CA LYS A 141 20.87 -2.30 -13.07
C LYS A 141 20.39 -3.67 -12.58
N LEU A 142 19.12 -3.79 -12.21
CA LEU A 142 18.50 -5.05 -11.85
C LEU A 142 18.26 -5.89 -13.10
N SER A 143 18.47 -7.20 -12.99
CA SER A 143 18.28 -8.18 -14.05
C SER A 143 17.20 -9.18 -13.71
N LYS A 144 16.61 -9.79 -14.73
CA LYS A 144 15.64 -10.87 -14.54
C LYS A 144 16.26 -11.99 -13.70
N ASN A 145 15.49 -12.50 -12.75
CA ASN A 145 15.87 -13.47 -11.71
C ASN A 145 16.70 -12.93 -10.54
N ASP A 146 17.05 -11.64 -10.51
CA ASP A 146 17.60 -11.06 -9.29
C ASP A 146 16.58 -11.19 -8.15
N THR A 147 17.06 -11.45 -6.94
CA THR A 147 16.21 -11.52 -5.75
C THR A 147 16.67 -10.54 -4.71
N PHE A 148 15.74 -9.94 -3.98
CA PHE A 148 16.05 -9.02 -2.90
C PHE A 148 14.96 -9.03 -1.84
N GLN A 149 15.25 -8.44 -0.69
CA GLN A 149 14.30 -8.22 0.39
C GLN A 149 13.93 -6.75 0.50
N CYS A 150 12.64 -6.49 0.71
CA CYS A 150 12.10 -5.15 0.93
C CYS A 150 10.80 -5.24 1.72
N SER A 151 10.68 -4.47 2.81
CA SER A 151 9.49 -4.51 3.67
C SER A 151 8.36 -3.60 3.17
N GLN A 152 8.69 -2.53 2.45
CA GLN A 152 7.70 -1.55 2.02
C GLN A 152 8.15 -0.78 0.77
N PHE A 153 7.18 -0.37 -0.04
CA PHE A 153 7.37 0.55 -1.16
C PHE A 153 6.65 1.85 -0.84
N VAL A 154 7.35 2.98 -0.90
CA VAL A 154 6.77 4.30 -0.62
C VAL A 154 6.91 5.18 -1.85
N ASP A 155 5.79 5.73 -2.32
CA ASP A 155 5.78 6.59 -3.49
C ASP A 155 6.65 7.84 -3.27
N LYS A 156 7.45 8.17 -4.29
CA LYS A 156 8.34 9.34 -4.35
C LYS A 156 9.45 9.33 -3.30
N GLN A 157 9.80 8.16 -2.76
CA GLN A 157 10.98 7.96 -1.92
C GLN A 157 11.95 6.98 -2.56
N GLU A 158 13.19 7.01 -2.08
CA GLU A 158 14.20 6.01 -2.42
C GLU A 158 13.76 4.63 -1.92
N LEU A 159 14.13 3.59 -2.65
CA LEU A 159 13.82 2.22 -2.30
C LEU A 159 15.11 1.49 -1.98
N TYR A 160 15.20 0.95 -0.76
CA TYR A 160 16.31 0.15 -0.29
C TYR A 160 15.99 -1.32 -0.52
N LEU A 161 16.84 -1.98 -1.31
CA LEU A 161 16.79 -3.41 -1.56
C LEU A 161 17.90 -4.05 -0.73
N ASN A 162 17.51 -4.86 0.25
CA ASN A 162 18.45 -5.56 1.11
C ASN A 162 18.72 -6.95 0.55
N ASN A 163 19.89 -7.51 0.84
CA ASN A 163 20.24 -8.88 0.45
C ASN A 163 20.02 -9.13 -1.06
N LEU A 164 20.37 -8.15 -1.91
CA LEU A 164 20.28 -8.29 -3.36
C LEU A 164 21.24 -9.39 -3.80
N TYR A 165 20.68 -10.45 -4.36
CA TYR A 165 21.39 -11.47 -5.10
C TYR A 165 21.32 -11.15 -6.59
N HIS A 166 22.48 -10.87 -7.16
CA HIS A 166 22.66 -10.66 -8.60
C HIS A 166 23.72 -11.63 -9.09
N LEU A 167 23.44 -12.31 -10.21
CA LEU A 167 24.30 -13.40 -10.68
C LEU A 167 25.74 -12.91 -10.91
N GLY A 168 26.70 -13.57 -10.27
CA GLY A 168 28.13 -13.25 -10.38
C GLY A 168 28.61 -12.09 -9.50
N MET A 169 27.74 -11.53 -8.65
CA MET A 169 28.11 -10.50 -7.68
C MET A 169 27.97 -11.01 -6.24
N PRO A 170 28.78 -10.53 -5.29
CA PRO A 170 28.52 -10.72 -3.87
C PRO A 170 27.14 -10.16 -3.49
N VAL A 171 26.48 -10.79 -2.53
CA VAL A 171 25.23 -10.27 -1.96
C VAL A 171 25.50 -8.86 -1.41
N THR A 172 24.65 -7.91 -1.77
CA THR A 172 24.85 -6.50 -1.45
C THR A 172 23.52 -5.78 -1.25
N ASP A 173 23.57 -4.55 -0.76
CA ASP A 173 22.40 -3.68 -0.70
C ASP A 173 22.40 -2.75 -1.93
N TYR A 174 21.22 -2.44 -2.43
CA TYR A 174 21.05 -1.56 -3.60
C TYR A 174 19.95 -0.54 -3.36
N VAL A 175 20.23 0.71 -3.72
CA VAL A 175 19.27 1.81 -3.59
C VAL A 175 18.75 2.21 -4.97
N CYS A 176 17.44 2.14 -5.14
CA CYS A 176 16.72 2.61 -6.33
C CYS A 176 16.07 3.97 -6.06
N GLY A 177 15.78 4.72 -7.13
CA GLY A 177 14.98 5.94 -7.01
C GLY A 177 15.69 7.13 -6.35
N GLN A 178 17.03 7.14 -6.25
CA GLN A 178 17.79 8.27 -5.66
C GLN A 178 17.46 9.63 -6.30
N GLN A 179 17.06 9.62 -7.58
CA GLN A 179 16.60 10.81 -8.28
C GLN A 179 15.06 10.86 -8.38
N GLY A 180 14.41 11.42 -7.36
CA GLY A 180 12.97 11.70 -7.36
C GLY A 180 12.06 10.55 -6.90
N GLY A 181 12.65 9.49 -6.35
CA GLY A 181 11.96 8.34 -5.76
C GLY A 181 11.42 7.33 -6.77
N ILE A 182 10.87 6.25 -6.24
CA ILE A 182 10.13 5.24 -7.00
C ILE A 182 8.64 5.58 -7.07
N ILE A 183 7.97 5.03 -8.07
CA ILE A 183 6.50 4.92 -8.11
C ILE A 183 6.20 3.42 -8.19
N TRP A 184 5.25 2.95 -7.39
CA TRP A 184 4.83 1.55 -7.42
C TRP A 184 3.37 1.40 -7.86
N ASN A 185 3.08 0.30 -8.54
CA ASN A 185 1.72 -0.11 -8.90
C ASN A 185 1.60 -1.63 -8.79
N LEU A 186 0.50 -2.10 -8.20
CA LEU A 186 0.14 -3.52 -8.27
C LEU A 186 -0.28 -3.84 -9.71
N VAL A 187 0.20 -4.95 -10.24
CA VAL A 187 -0.21 -5.44 -11.57
C VAL A 187 -1.40 -6.37 -11.37
N SER A 188 -2.56 -5.99 -11.90
CA SER A 188 -3.74 -6.86 -11.90
C SER A 188 -3.45 -8.07 -12.79
N ASN A 189 -3.39 -9.25 -12.20
CA ASN A 189 -3.58 -10.49 -12.95
C ASN A 189 -5.08 -10.62 -13.27
N ASP A 190 -5.57 -9.82 -14.21
CA ASP A 190 -6.79 -10.15 -14.93
C ASP A 190 -6.48 -11.33 -15.83
N LYS A 191 -6.37 -12.52 -15.22
CA LYS A 191 -6.56 -13.77 -15.94
C LYS A 191 -8.03 -13.77 -16.37
N LYS A 192 -8.28 -13.26 -17.58
CA LYS A 192 -9.44 -13.65 -18.38
C LYS A 192 -9.42 -15.16 -18.60
#